data_AF-A0A8J6RY42-F1
#
_entry.id   AF-A0A8J6RY42-F1
#
_cell.length_a   1.000
_cell.length_b   1.000
_cell.length_c   1.000
_cell.angle_alpha   90.00
_cell.angle_beta   90.00
_cell.angle_gamma   90.00
#
_symmetry.space_group_name_H-M   'P 1'
#
loop_
_entity.id
_entity.type
_entity.pdbx_description
1 polymer ?
#
loop_
_entity_poly.entity_id
_entity_poly.type
_entity_poly.pdbx_seq_one_letter_code
_entity_poly.pdbx_strand_id
1 'polypeptide(L)'
;MDANTSTALEQALTAMSHQELLNLIINLSSIEADFRRILLANVSISPQILQQQPVSPQVVKQFKRDISKFFDELEERGRYDDYYDNEYDESEEYSELEILLENARTLNLVDQMDVFWHIAICGNEVFEEGEFFIGTPQIEEAICLYGEAVTKLDLPHQQKHNYFDVLIDALSWAICGYGEVTEAIEEALDKICTVPEDFRYLIQKFENSDYERSSDLIAQYYLELGDDENYLRVRQANLEKETDYLQLAEFWQQKGDREKHLETLEQWVSDLVNRKAPPQSQLNYLFAPRYSSLEDSPILKRLAEHYRQQQDDENYCRILMTLAQFGKTTLDLYKQIETLGAKLGNWQELKLKLIEFAQVSSTNVAEIYLYEQDWDAAVQLAQQRANSYYEESLRILVAEGVKQHRTEASIQIYQQLVQSHIDSKNREHYSIAARHASAIKSIYLSVLNDSAAWQRYITDIRQRYPRHRALQEEFRGL
;
A
#
# COMPACT_ATOMS: atom_id res chain seq x y z
N MET A 1 -30.40 -3.05 -29.12
CA MET A 1 -30.80 -3.57 -30.45
C MET A 1 -31.47 -4.91 -30.27
N ASP A 2 -32.63 -5.13 -30.88
CA ASP A 2 -33.28 -6.45 -30.87
C ASP A 2 -32.39 -7.46 -31.62
N ALA A 3 -32.33 -8.71 -31.16
CA ALA A 3 -31.44 -9.74 -31.73
C ALA A 3 -31.57 -9.86 -33.26
N ASN A 4 -32.77 -9.65 -33.81
CA ASN A 4 -33.03 -9.66 -35.25
C ASN A 4 -32.35 -8.51 -36.01
N THR A 5 -32.16 -7.34 -35.39
CA THR A 5 -31.48 -6.20 -36.02
C THR A 5 -29.96 -6.37 -36.08
N SER A 6 -29.36 -7.07 -35.11
CA SER A 6 -27.92 -7.41 -35.14
C SER A 6 -27.62 -8.37 -36.29
N THR A 7 -28.42 -9.43 -36.43
CA THR A 7 -28.22 -10.44 -37.48
C THR A 7 -28.40 -9.88 -38.89
N ALA A 8 -29.37 -8.98 -39.10
CA ALA A 8 -29.57 -8.35 -40.41
C ALA A 8 -28.41 -7.41 -40.79
N LEU A 9 -27.86 -6.67 -39.82
CA LEU A 9 -26.71 -5.79 -40.03
C LEU A 9 -25.45 -6.59 -40.35
N GLU A 10 -25.17 -7.67 -39.61
CA GLU A 10 -24.06 -8.57 -39.88
C GLU A 10 -24.13 -9.14 -41.30
N GLN A 11 -25.30 -9.67 -41.69
CA GLN A 11 -25.50 -10.21 -43.04
C GLN A 11 -25.28 -9.15 -44.13
N ALA A 12 -25.75 -7.92 -43.91
CA ALA A 12 -25.55 -6.82 -44.83
C ALA A 12 -24.07 -6.44 -44.96
N LEU A 13 -23.35 -6.30 -43.84
CA LEU A 13 -21.91 -5.99 -43.84
C LEU A 13 -21.08 -7.10 -44.49
N THR A 14 -21.45 -8.37 -44.28
CA THR A 14 -20.73 -9.53 -44.87
C THR A 14 -20.97 -9.66 -46.37
N ALA A 15 -22.09 -9.13 -46.87
CA ALA A 15 -22.43 -9.14 -48.29
C ALA A 15 -21.82 -7.95 -49.08
N MET A 16 -21.30 -6.93 -48.40
CA MET A 16 -20.63 -5.79 -49.05
C MET A 16 -19.31 -6.21 -49.69
N SER A 17 -18.99 -5.62 -50.84
CA SER A 17 -17.63 -5.74 -51.38
C SER A 17 -16.62 -5.04 -50.46
N HIS A 18 -15.35 -5.43 -50.53
CA HIS A 18 -14.29 -4.79 -49.73
C HIS A 18 -14.25 -3.26 -49.93
N GLN A 19 -14.53 -2.77 -51.14
CA GLN A 19 -14.53 -1.33 -51.42
C GLN A 19 -15.72 -0.62 -50.78
N GLU A 20 -16.91 -1.23 -50.80
CA GLU A 20 -18.10 -0.67 -50.15
C GLU A 20 -17.95 -0.65 -48.64
N LEU A 21 -17.41 -1.73 -48.07
CA LEU A 21 -17.11 -1.83 -46.64
C LEU A 21 -16.07 -0.77 -46.23
N LEU A 22 -14.99 -0.62 -46.99
CA LEU A 22 -13.97 0.39 -46.73
C LEU A 22 -14.56 1.82 -46.79
N ASN A 23 -15.36 2.13 -47.81
CA ASN A 23 -16.01 3.43 -47.93
C ASN A 23 -16.98 3.70 -46.78
N LEU A 24 -17.73 2.68 -46.35
CA LEU A 24 -18.62 2.77 -45.20
C LEU A 24 -17.83 3.04 -43.91
N ILE A 25 -16.73 2.31 -43.69
CA ILE A 25 -15.84 2.51 -42.55
C ILE A 25 -15.25 3.92 -42.55
N ILE A 26 -14.75 4.41 -43.69
CA ILE A 26 -14.23 5.78 -43.83
C ILE A 26 -15.33 6.79 -43.50
N ASN A 27 -16.53 6.62 -44.05
CA ASN A 27 -17.65 7.55 -43.81
C ASN A 27 -18.08 7.55 -42.34
N LEU A 28 -18.28 6.37 -41.75
CA LEU A 28 -18.64 6.24 -40.33
C LEU A 28 -17.56 6.83 -39.43
N SER A 29 -16.28 6.56 -39.71
CA SER A 29 -15.17 7.15 -38.94
C SER A 29 -15.09 8.67 -39.05
N SER A 30 -15.57 9.25 -40.16
CA SER A 30 -15.63 10.71 -40.32
C SER A 30 -16.77 11.37 -39.54
N ILE A 31 -17.84 10.64 -39.27
CA ILE A 31 -19.08 11.15 -38.64
C ILE A 31 -19.12 10.83 -37.14
N GLU A 32 -18.70 9.63 -36.73
CA GLU A 32 -18.85 9.10 -35.37
C GLU A 32 -17.49 8.95 -34.68
N ALA A 33 -17.24 9.76 -33.65
CA ALA A 33 -15.98 9.76 -32.91
C ALA A 33 -15.73 8.42 -32.20
N ASP A 34 -16.75 7.82 -31.59
CA ASP A 34 -16.66 6.52 -30.92
C ASP A 34 -16.33 5.39 -31.90
N PHE A 35 -16.93 5.42 -33.10
CA PHE A 35 -16.62 4.44 -34.13
C PHE A 35 -15.17 4.57 -34.61
N ARG A 36 -14.68 5.81 -34.78
CA ARG A 36 -13.27 6.06 -35.10
C ARG A 36 -12.36 5.51 -34.01
N ARG A 37 -12.67 5.75 -32.73
CA ARG A 37 -11.90 5.23 -31.60
C ARG A 37 -11.84 3.70 -31.60
N ILE A 38 -12.99 3.03 -31.72
CA ILE A 38 -13.06 1.56 -31.78
C ILE A 38 -12.28 1.03 -32.99
N LEU A 39 -12.40 1.69 -34.15
CA LEU A 39 -11.68 1.30 -35.36
C LEU A 39 -10.16 1.41 -35.16
N LEU A 40 -9.66 2.52 -34.63
CA LEU A 40 -8.24 2.72 -34.36
C LEU A 40 -7.70 1.72 -33.32
N ALA A 41 -8.51 1.33 -32.33
CA ALA A 41 -8.13 0.34 -31.33
C ALA A 41 -8.04 -1.10 -31.89
N ASN A 42 -8.80 -1.41 -32.95
CA ASN A 42 -8.92 -2.77 -33.49
C ASN A 42 -8.23 -2.98 -34.83
N VAL A 43 -7.75 -1.93 -35.48
CA VAL A 43 -7.03 -1.99 -36.76
C VAL A 43 -5.54 -1.74 -36.51
N SER A 44 -4.70 -2.72 -36.85
CA SER A 44 -3.24 -2.53 -36.85
C SER A 44 -2.84 -1.57 -37.97
N ILE A 45 -2.70 -0.28 -37.64
CA ILE A 45 -2.18 0.73 -38.56
C ILE A 45 -0.67 0.55 -38.66
N SER A 46 -0.14 0.47 -39.88
CA SER A 46 1.32 0.46 -40.09
C SER A 46 1.91 1.75 -39.49
N PRO A 47 3.00 1.68 -38.70
CA PRO A 47 3.69 2.86 -38.16
C PRO A 47 4.02 3.91 -39.24
N GLN A 48 4.29 3.46 -40.46
CA GLN A 48 4.58 4.32 -41.62
C GLN A 48 3.41 5.24 -41.99
N ILE A 49 2.16 4.82 -41.78
CA ILE A 49 0.97 5.63 -42.08
C ILE A 49 0.76 6.68 -40.98
N LEU A 50 1.00 6.31 -39.72
CA LEU A 50 0.93 7.24 -38.58
C LEU A 50 1.99 8.34 -38.68
N GLN A 51 3.20 7.99 -39.12
CA GLN A 51 4.28 8.94 -39.38
C GLN A 51 4.03 9.86 -40.59
N GLN A 52 3.11 9.49 -41.49
CA GLN A 52 2.78 10.27 -42.70
C GLN A 52 1.60 11.22 -42.52
N GLN A 53 0.90 11.20 -41.37
CA GLN A 53 -0.14 12.19 -41.12
C GLN A 53 0.50 13.58 -41.03
N PRO A 54 -0.04 14.59 -41.76
CA PRO A 54 0.45 15.94 -41.61
C PRO A 54 0.20 16.39 -40.17
N VAL A 55 1.25 16.94 -39.55
CA VAL A 55 1.15 17.68 -38.29
C VAL A 55 -0.04 18.63 -38.40
N SER A 56 -0.88 18.69 -37.36
CA SER A 56 -2.02 19.61 -37.32
C SER A 56 -1.79 20.67 -36.24
N PRO A 57 -0.97 21.71 -36.50
CA PRO A 57 -0.61 22.70 -35.49
C PRO A 57 -1.81 23.40 -34.86
N GLN A 58 -2.92 23.52 -35.60
CA GLN A 58 -4.15 24.15 -35.10
C GLN A 58 -4.87 23.27 -34.07
N VAL A 59 -4.89 21.95 -34.27
CA VAL A 59 -5.53 21.01 -33.36
C VAL A 59 -4.71 20.92 -32.07
N VAL A 60 -3.39 20.71 -32.17
CA VAL A 60 -2.50 20.70 -30.99
C VAL A 60 -2.60 22.00 -30.20
N LYS A 61 -2.59 23.15 -30.89
CA LYS A 61 -2.75 24.45 -30.23
C LYS A 61 -4.09 24.57 -29.49
N GLN A 62 -5.16 23.98 -30.02
CA GLN A 62 -6.45 23.97 -29.35
C GLN A 62 -6.43 23.08 -28.11
N PHE A 63 -5.87 21.87 -28.19
CA PHE A 63 -5.69 20.99 -27.03
C PHE A 63 -4.90 21.67 -25.91
N LYS A 64 -3.74 22.24 -26.23
CA LYS A 64 -2.91 22.95 -25.23
C LYS A 64 -3.66 24.09 -24.56
N ARG A 65 -4.48 24.82 -25.32
CA ARG A 65 -5.33 25.88 -24.77
C ARG A 65 -6.38 25.33 -23.82
N ASP A 66 -7.02 24.22 -24.17
CA ASP A 66 -8.05 23.60 -23.34
C ASP A 66 -7.45 23.00 -22.06
N ILE A 67 -6.26 22.41 -22.14
CA ILE A 67 -5.49 21.90 -20.99
C ILE A 67 -5.09 23.05 -20.06
N SER A 68 -4.47 24.11 -20.57
CA SER A 68 -4.09 25.26 -19.73
C SER A 68 -5.31 25.88 -19.08
N LYS A 69 -6.42 26.03 -19.82
CA LYS A 69 -7.67 26.53 -19.23
C LYS A 69 -8.20 25.64 -18.10
N PHE A 70 -8.09 24.33 -18.23
CA PHE A 70 -8.49 23.39 -17.17
C PHE A 70 -7.65 23.61 -15.90
N PHE A 71 -6.32 23.68 -16.02
CA PHE A 71 -5.45 23.91 -14.86
C PHE A 71 -5.59 25.32 -14.26
N ASP A 72 -5.81 26.35 -15.08
CA ASP A 72 -6.13 27.70 -14.60
C ASP A 72 -7.42 27.71 -13.75
N GLU A 73 -8.48 27.05 -14.24
CA GLU A 73 -9.76 26.93 -13.52
C GLU A 73 -9.62 26.10 -12.23
N LEU A 74 -8.76 25.09 -12.25
CA LEU A 74 -8.48 24.27 -11.10
C LEU A 74 -7.76 25.06 -10.00
N GLU A 75 -6.73 25.82 -10.39
CA GLU A 75 -5.99 26.69 -9.49
C GLU A 75 -6.90 27.74 -8.84
N GLU A 76 -7.81 28.32 -9.63
CA GLU A 76 -8.83 29.23 -9.13
C GLU A 76 -9.76 28.57 -8.10
N ARG A 77 -10.19 27.31 -8.30
CA ARG A 77 -11.04 26.58 -7.35
C ARG A 77 -10.32 26.32 -6.04
N GLY A 78 -9.06 25.88 -6.08
CA GLY A 78 -8.25 25.58 -4.89
C GLY A 78 -8.11 26.78 -3.96
N ARG A 79 -7.90 27.98 -4.50
CA ARG A 79 -7.74 29.22 -3.71
C ARG A 79 -8.98 29.60 -2.86
N TYR A 80 -10.17 29.07 -3.15
CA TYR A 80 -11.39 29.40 -2.40
C TYR A 80 -11.76 28.40 -1.30
N ASP A 81 -11.12 27.23 -1.26
CA ASP A 81 -11.50 26.13 -0.35
C ASP A 81 -10.67 26.04 0.94
N ASP A 82 -9.88 27.07 1.23
CA ASP A 82 -9.03 27.28 2.43
C ASP A 82 -9.76 27.19 3.80
N TYR A 83 -11.07 26.86 3.82
CA TYR A 83 -11.93 26.98 5.00
C TYR A 83 -12.47 25.68 5.59
N TYR A 84 -12.15 24.50 5.04
CA TYR A 84 -12.62 23.25 5.65
C TYR A 84 -11.54 22.16 5.71
N ASP A 85 -11.37 21.59 6.92
CA ASP A 85 -10.69 20.33 7.29
C ASP A 85 -11.29 19.08 6.56
N ASN A 86 -11.83 19.24 5.36
CA ASN A 86 -12.25 18.10 4.57
C ASN A 86 -10.97 17.44 4.05
N GLU A 87 -10.64 16.29 4.62
CA GLU A 87 -9.71 15.33 4.03
C GLU A 87 -10.04 15.24 2.54
N TYR A 88 -9.17 15.80 1.69
CA TYR A 88 -9.34 15.75 0.24
C TYR A 88 -9.49 14.27 -0.14
N ASP A 89 -10.63 13.92 -0.72
CA ASP A 89 -10.84 12.59 -1.25
C ASP A 89 -9.94 12.47 -2.49
N GLU A 90 -8.85 11.70 -2.38
CA GLU A 90 -7.98 11.33 -3.51
C GLU A 90 -8.79 10.73 -4.68
N SER A 91 -10.07 10.40 -4.46
CA SER A 91 -11.00 9.92 -5.48
C SER A 91 -11.74 11.01 -6.28
N GLU A 92 -11.39 12.30 -6.18
CA GLU A 92 -12.00 13.28 -7.10
C GLU A 92 -11.59 12.96 -8.55
N GLU A 93 -12.50 12.35 -9.30
CA GLU A 93 -12.32 12.01 -10.71
C GLU A 93 -12.37 13.29 -11.56
N TYR A 94 -11.21 13.70 -12.09
CA TYR A 94 -11.10 14.80 -13.05
C TYR A 94 -11.51 14.37 -14.45
N SER A 95 -12.81 14.10 -14.60
CA SER A 95 -13.40 13.59 -15.85
C SER A 95 -13.09 14.46 -17.08
N GLU A 96 -12.95 15.79 -16.90
CA GLU A 96 -12.56 16.67 -18.00
C GLU A 96 -11.14 16.39 -18.51
N LEU A 97 -10.20 16.10 -17.61
CA LEU A 97 -8.82 15.78 -17.97
C LEU A 97 -8.72 14.38 -18.60
N GLU A 98 -9.51 13.42 -18.12
CA GLU A 98 -9.64 12.10 -18.76
C GLU A 98 -10.17 12.21 -20.20
N ILE A 99 -11.19 13.04 -20.43
CA ILE A 99 -11.70 13.31 -21.78
C ILE A 99 -10.61 13.93 -22.66
N LEU A 100 -9.78 14.84 -22.12
CA LEU A 100 -8.66 15.42 -22.86
C LEU A 100 -7.60 14.36 -23.24
N LEU A 101 -7.25 13.46 -22.32
CA LEU A 101 -6.33 12.34 -22.57
C LEU A 101 -6.87 11.42 -23.67
N GLU A 102 -8.12 10.98 -23.56
CA GLU A 102 -8.76 10.09 -24.53
C GLU A 102 -8.82 10.72 -25.94
N ASN A 103 -9.11 12.02 -26.00
CA ASN A 103 -9.11 12.75 -27.26
C ASN A 103 -7.70 12.90 -27.84
N ALA A 104 -6.70 13.17 -26.99
CA ALA A 104 -5.30 13.29 -27.41
C ALA A 104 -4.76 11.98 -28.01
N ARG A 105 -5.19 10.81 -27.52
CA ARG A 105 -4.84 9.48 -28.10
C ARG A 105 -5.18 9.34 -29.60
N THR A 106 -6.09 10.17 -30.11
CA THR A 106 -6.50 10.14 -31.53
C THR A 106 -5.59 10.93 -32.47
N LEU A 107 -4.64 11.71 -31.92
CA LEU A 107 -3.67 12.49 -32.68
C LEU A 107 -2.60 11.58 -33.31
N ASN A 108 -1.79 12.12 -34.23
CA ASN A 108 -0.57 11.42 -34.65
C ASN A 108 0.47 11.41 -33.51
N LEU A 109 1.46 10.53 -33.57
CA LEU A 109 2.39 10.30 -32.46
C LEU A 109 3.16 11.56 -32.01
N VAL A 110 3.58 12.41 -32.93
CA VAL A 110 4.30 13.65 -32.59
C VAL A 110 3.38 14.63 -31.87
N ASP A 111 2.16 14.77 -32.35
CA ASP A 111 1.13 15.62 -31.74
C ASP A 111 0.66 15.06 -30.40
N GLN A 112 0.58 13.73 -30.25
CA GLN A 112 0.30 13.05 -28.97
C GLN A 112 1.34 13.42 -27.92
N MET A 113 2.62 13.25 -28.24
CA MET A 113 3.73 13.56 -27.32
C MET A 113 3.69 15.02 -26.87
N ASP A 114 3.44 15.95 -27.80
CA ASP A 114 3.39 17.37 -27.48
C ASP A 114 2.20 17.73 -26.56
N VAL A 115 1.07 17.05 -26.72
CA VAL A 115 -0.12 17.25 -25.87
C VAL A 115 0.05 16.59 -24.50
N PHE A 116 0.48 15.33 -24.44
CA PHE A 116 0.67 14.62 -23.17
C PHE A 116 1.74 15.28 -22.30
N TRP A 117 2.86 15.70 -22.90
CA TRP A 117 3.89 16.41 -22.15
C TRP A 117 3.41 17.77 -21.64
N HIS A 118 2.54 18.45 -22.40
CA HIS A 118 1.92 19.71 -21.96
C HIS A 118 0.99 19.53 -20.77
N ILE A 119 0.28 18.40 -20.67
CA ILE A 119 -0.50 18.04 -19.46
C ILE A 119 0.44 17.92 -18.26
N ALA A 120 1.55 17.19 -18.41
CA ALA A 120 2.51 16.97 -17.32
C ALA A 120 3.15 18.29 -16.84
N ILE A 121 3.52 19.18 -17.78
CA ILE A 121 4.06 20.52 -17.44
C ILE A 121 3.03 21.34 -16.67
N CYS A 122 1.80 21.50 -17.18
CA CYS A 122 0.78 22.30 -16.49
C CYS A 122 0.42 21.70 -15.13
N GLY A 123 0.42 20.37 -15.02
CA GLY A 123 0.27 19.68 -13.74
C GLY A 123 1.35 20.09 -12.75
N ASN A 124 2.63 20.00 -13.14
CA ASN A 124 3.73 20.43 -12.26
C ASN A 124 3.67 21.92 -11.90
N GLU A 125 3.32 22.81 -12.85
CA GLU A 125 3.22 24.26 -12.59
C GLU A 125 2.21 24.57 -11.48
N VAL A 126 1.04 23.91 -11.47
CA VAL A 126 0.04 24.07 -10.40
C VAL A 126 0.58 23.60 -9.04
N PHE A 127 1.40 22.54 -9.02
CA PHE A 127 2.05 22.04 -7.81
C PHE A 127 3.16 22.96 -7.29
N GLU A 128 3.90 23.64 -8.17
CA GLU A 128 4.92 24.60 -7.74
C GLU A 128 4.31 25.84 -7.07
N GLU A 129 3.10 26.23 -7.48
CA GLU A 129 2.43 27.44 -7.00
C GLU A 129 1.50 27.22 -5.79
N GLY A 130 1.14 25.98 -5.43
CA GLY A 130 0.21 25.67 -4.33
C GLY A 130 0.42 24.33 -3.61
N GLU A 131 -0.30 24.11 -2.50
CA GLU A 131 -0.28 22.85 -1.72
C GLU A 131 -1.40 21.87 -2.16
N PHE A 132 -1.72 21.78 -3.46
CA PHE A 132 -2.89 21.01 -3.93
C PHE A 132 -2.51 19.70 -4.61
N PHE A 133 -3.09 18.58 -4.15
CA PHE A 133 -2.81 17.20 -4.59
C PHE A 133 -3.73 16.70 -5.71
N ILE A 134 -4.00 17.54 -6.70
CA ILE A 134 -5.10 17.30 -7.63
C ILE A 134 -4.61 16.75 -8.97
N GLY A 135 -5.26 15.67 -9.43
CA GLY A 135 -5.12 15.16 -10.80
C GLY A 135 -3.86 14.33 -11.04
N THR A 136 -3.19 13.86 -9.98
CA THR A 136 -1.97 13.05 -10.11
C THR A 136 -2.18 11.79 -10.97
N PRO A 137 -3.28 11.02 -10.88
CA PRO A 137 -3.44 9.83 -11.71
C PRO A 137 -3.50 10.13 -13.22
N GLN A 138 -4.13 11.25 -13.61
CA GLN A 138 -4.19 11.66 -15.01
C GLN A 138 -2.84 12.21 -15.50
N ILE A 139 -2.06 12.85 -14.63
CA ILE A 139 -0.71 13.30 -14.94
C ILE A 139 0.23 12.09 -15.10
N GLU A 140 0.17 11.13 -14.19
CA GLU A 140 0.86 9.84 -14.27
C GLU A 140 0.53 9.14 -15.59
N GLU A 141 -0.77 9.03 -15.94
CA GLU A 141 -1.21 8.47 -17.21
C GLU A 141 -0.65 9.25 -18.42
N ALA A 142 -0.67 10.58 -18.39
CA ALA A 142 -0.11 11.40 -19.46
C ALA A 142 1.38 11.11 -19.71
N ILE A 143 2.18 10.98 -18.65
CA ILE A 143 3.61 10.66 -18.73
C ILE A 143 3.83 9.27 -19.30
N CYS A 144 3.06 8.28 -18.85
CA CYS A 144 3.10 6.93 -19.41
C CYS A 144 2.76 6.90 -20.91
N LEU A 145 1.73 7.66 -21.33
CA LEU A 145 1.33 7.76 -22.73
C LEU A 145 2.34 8.52 -23.59
N TYR A 146 3.01 9.52 -23.01
CA TYR A 146 4.14 10.17 -23.65
C TYR A 146 5.25 9.16 -23.96
N GLY A 147 5.65 8.34 -22.96
CA GLY A 147 6.65 7.28 -23.13
C GLY A 147 6.26 6.30 -24.23
N GLU A 148 5.02 5.82 -24.23
CA GLU A 148 4.50 4.93 -25.27
C GLU A 148 4.55 5.54 -26.68
N ALA A 149 4.19 6.81 -26.81
CA ALA A 149 4.17 7.49 -28.10
C ALA A 149 5.61 7.65 -28.65
N VAL A 150 6.58 7.97 -27.79
CA VAL A 150 8.01 8.01 -28.16
C VAL A 150 8.49 6.63 -28.61
N THR A 151 8.17 5.56 -27.86
CA THR A 151 8.56 4.19 -28.24
C THR A 151 7.99 3.78 -29.60
N LYS A 152 6.73 4.14 -29.89
CA LYS A 152 6.05 3.85 -31.17
C LYS A 152 6.69 4.57 -32.38
N LEU A 153 7.48 5.62 -32.16
CA LEU A 153 8.21 6.29 -33.24
C LEU A 153 9.42 5.48 -33.75
N ASP A 154 9.90 4.49 -32.98
CA ASP A 154 11.07 3.64 -33.33
C ASP A 154 12.31 4.48 -33.74
N LEU A 155 12.60 5.49 -32.92
CA LEU A 155 13.67 6.45 -33.20
C LEU A 155 15.06 5.82 -33.03
N PRO A 156 16.06 6.19 -33.84
CA PRO A 156 17.46 5.85 -33.58
C PRO A 156 17.93 6.44 -32.24
N HIS A 157 18.82 5.73 -31.54
CA HIS A 157 19.40 6.12 -30.25
C HIS A 157 19.71 7.63 -30.10
N GLN A 158 20.44 8.23 -31.04
CA GLN A 158 20.81 9.65 -30.97
C GLN A 158 19.62 10.61 -30.96
N GLN A 159 18.52 10.24 -31.60
CA GLN A 159 17.31 11.07 -31.61
C GLN A 159 16.49 10.90 -30.33
N LYS A 160 16.73 9.83 -29.55
CA LYS A 160 16.07 9.60 -28.26
C LYS A 160 16.59 10.50 -27.13
N HIS A 161 17.82 10.99 -27.26
CA HIS A 161 18.51 11.79 -26.21
C HIS A 161 17.67 12.96 -25.69
N ASN A 162 16.97 13.67 -26.57
CA ASN A 162 16.11 14.78 -26.16
C ASN A 162 14.95 14.33 -25.26
N TYR A 163 14.36 13.17 -25.51
CA TYR A 163 13.24 12.65 -24.73
C TYR A 163 13.71 12.12 -23.38
N PHE A 164 14.87 11.47 -23.35
CA PHE A 164 15.53 11.07 -22.11
C PHE A 164 15.86 12.29 -21.24
N ASP A 165 16.47 13.32 -21.81
CA ASP A 165 16.86 14.52 -21.07
C ASP A 165 15.65 15.22 -20.47
N VAL A 166 14.55 15.34 -21.24
CA VAL A 166 13.30 15.94 -20.77
C VAL A 166 12.68 15.16 -19.60
N LEU A 167 12.68 13.83 -19.66
CA LEU A 167 12.16 12.99 -18.58
C LEU A 167 13.07 13.00 -17.34
N ILE A 168 14.39 12.99 -17.52
CA ILE A 168 15.35 13.09 -16.41
C ILE A 168 15.22 14.44 -15.70
N ASP A 169 15.10 15.54 -16.44
CA ASP A 169 14.89 16.87 -15.87
C ASP A 169 13.57 16.90 -15.06
N ALA A 170 12.55 16.18 -15.52
CA ALA A 170 11.26 16.08 -14.84
C ALA A 170 11.31 15.33 -13.49
N LEU A 171 12.32 14.48 -13.24
CA LEU A 171 12.50 13.85 -11.92
C LEU A 171 12.84 14.87 -10.80
N SER A 172 13.17 16.11 -11.17
CA SER A 172 13.38 17.21 -10.22
C SER A 172 12.15 18.09 -9.98
N TRP A 173 11.02 17.76 -10.62
CA TRP A 173 9.77 18.51 -10.51
C TRP A 173 9.17 18.43 -9.11
N ALA A 174 8.51 19.50 -8.68
CA ALA A 174 7.89 19.57 -7.34
C ALA A 174 6.82 18.49 -7.14
N ILE A 175 6.14 18.09 -8.22
CA ILE A 175 5.15 17.02 -8.18
C ILE A 175 5.74 15.63 -7.86
N CYS A 176 7.06 15.42 -8.03
CA CYS A 176 7.72 14.12 -7.82
C CYS A 176 7.82 13.64 -6.35
N GLY A 177 7.18 14.34 -5.41
CA GLY A 177 6.97 13.87 -4.03
C GLY A 177 5.56 13.32 -3.77
N TYR A 178 4.71 13.28 -4.79
CA TYR A 178 3.27 13.03 -4.67
C TYR A 178 2.78 12.04 -5.72
N GLY A 179 1.82 11.20 -5.31
CA GLY A 179 1.30 10.13 -6.16
C GLY A 179 2.39 9.16 -6.62
N GLU A 180 2.20 8.60 -7.82
CA GLU A 180 3.13 7.70 -8.50
C GLU A 180 3.80 8.40 -9.71
N VAL A 181 3.90 9.74 -9.69
CA VAL A 181 4.43 10.51 -10.84
C VAL A 181 5.89 10.16 -11.12
N THR A 182 6.68 9.98 -10.07
CA THR A 182 8.08 9.54 -10.16
C THR A 182 8.17 8.18 -10.85
N GLU A 183 7.36 7.22 -10.42
CA GLU A 183 7.25 5.89 -11.02
C GLU A 183 6.80 5.96 -12.49
N ALA A 184 5.87 6.84 -12.84
CA ALA A 184 5.42 7.04 -14.21
C ALA A 184 6.54 7.57 -15.12
N ILE A 185 7.39 8.48 -14.61
CA ILE A 185 8.57 8.98 -15.33
C ILE A 185 9.59 7.85 -15.53
N GLU A 186 9.88 7.08 -14.48
CA GLU A 186 10.78 5.91 -14.55
C GLU A 186 10.26 4.88 -15.58
N GLU A 187 8.95 4.57 -15.56
CA GLU A 187 8.33 3.67 -16.52
C GLU A 187 8.42 4.20 -17.96
N ALA A 188 8.24 5.51 -18.16
CA ALA A 188 8.39 6.13 -19.48
C ALA A 188 9.84 6.03 -19.99
N LEU A 189 10.84 6.27 -19.14
CA LEU A 189 12.26 6.09 -19.48
C LEU A 189 12.56 4.65 -19.91
N ASP A 190 12.06 3.67 -19.15
CA ASP A 190 12.24 2.25 -19.42
C ASP A 190 11.59 1.84 -20.74
N LYS A 191 10.35 2.31 -21.00
CA LYS A 191 9.65 2.05 -22.28
C LYS A 191 10.41 2.61 -23.48
N ILE A 192 11.06 3.75 -23.35
CA ILE A 192 11.80 4.40 -24.46
C ILE A 192 13.13 3.69 -24.72
N CYS A 193 13.75 3.09 -23.70
CA CYS A 193 14.99 2.33 -23.83
C CYS A 193 14.78 1.01 -24.59
N THR A 194 15.22 0.93 -25.84
CA THR A 194 15.03 -0.27 -26.67
C THR A 194 16.33 -0.90 -27.17
N VAL A 195 17.47 -0.19 -27.05
CA VAL A 195 18.78 -0.71 -27.43
C VAL A 195 19.83 -0.49 -26.34
N PRO A 196 20.91 -1.30 -26.28
CA PRO A 196 21.96 -1.16 -25.26
C PRO A 196 22.56 0.24 -25.13
N GLU A 197 22.63 0.99 -26.22
CA GLU A 197 23.16 2.36 -26.21
C GLU A 197 22.26 3.32 -25.41
N ASP A 198 20.95 3.10 -25.38
CA ASP A 198 19.98 3.91 -24.61
C ASP A 198 20.28 3.81 -23.12
N PHE A 199 20.43 2.58 -22.61
CA PHE A 199 20.76 2.33 -21.21
C PHE A 199 22.10 2.97 -20.80
N ARG A 200 23.13 2.87 -21.66
CA ARG A 200 24.44 3.50 -21.37
C ARG A 200 24.34 5.02 -21.28
N TYR A 201 23.50 5.63 -22.11
CA TYR A 201 23.25 7.06 -22.06
C TYR A 201 22.56 7.47 -20.76
N LEU A 202 21.49 6.75 -20.36
CA LEU A 202 20.80 7.00 -19.10
C LEU A 202 21.70 6.80 -17.89
N ILE A 203 22.52 5.74 -17.86
CA ILE A 203 23.50 5.52 -16.79
C ILE A 203 24.42 6.74 -16.66
N GLN A 204 24.98 7.24 -17.76
CA GLN A 204 25.85 8.42 -17.73
C GLN A 204 25.11 9.66 -17.20
N LYS A 205 23.83 9.82 -17.53
CA LYS A 205 23.03 10.95 -17.04
C LYS A 205 22.78 10.84 -15.54
N PHE A 206 22.34 9.68 -15.06
CA PHE A 206 22.07 9.44 -13.65
C PHE A 206 23.33 9.50 -12.77
N GLU A 207 24.50 9.08 -13.29
CA GLU A 207 25.78 9.24 -12.60
C GLU A 207 26.14 10.69 -12.27
N ASN A 208 25.56 11.65 -13.01
CA ASN A 208 25.78 13.09 -12.83
C ASN A 208 24.54 13.81 -12.26
N SER A 209 23.51 13.08 -11.87
CA SER A 209 22.26 13.66 -11.35
C SER A 209 22.20 13.54 -9.83
N ASP A 210 21.49 14.47 -9.19
CA ASP A 210 21.22 14.46 -7.75
C ASP A 210 19.91 13.71 -7.40
N TYR A 211 19.33 12.97 -8.36
CA TYR A 211 18.08 12.22 -8.14
C TYR A 211 18.31 11.07 -7.16
N GLU A 212 17.52 11.01 -6.09
CA GLU A 212 17.76 10.12 -4.94
C GLU A 212 17.77 8.62 -5.30
N ARG A 213 17.00 8.21 -6.31
CA ARG A 213 16.92 6.81 -6.77
C ARG A 213 17.84 6.52 -7.95
N SER A 214 18.78 7.41 -8.27
CA SER A 214 19.73 7.23 -9.38
C SER A 214 20.51 5.92 -9.27
N SER A 215 20.96 5.56 -8.06
CA SER A 215 21.72 4.32 -7.84
C SER A 215 20.91 3.06 -8.15
N ASP A 216 19.60 3.08 -7.85
CA ASP A 216 18.67 2.00 -8.16
C ASP A 216 18.48 1.83 -9.67
N LEU A 217 18.21 2.93 -10.38
CA LEU A 217 18.05 2.93 -11.84
C LEU A 217 19.34 2.51 -12.56
N ILE A 218 20.50 3.04 -12.13
CA ILE A 218 21.79 2.66 -12.70
C ILE A 218 22.05 1.16 -12.53
N ALA A 219 21.79 0.61 -11.34
CA ALA A 219 21.94 -0.82 -11.10
C ALA A 219 21.02 -1.62 -12.03
N GLN A 220 19.73 -1.27 -12.12
CA GLN A 220 18.79 -1.95 -13.00
C GLN A 220 19.26 -1.92 -14.46
N TYR A 221 19.75 -0.78 -14.95
CA TYR A 221 20.24 -0.65 -16.33
C TYR A 221 21.50 -1.47 -16.61
N TYR A 222 22.42 -1.60 -15.66
CA TYR A 222 23.53 -2.55 -15.82
C TYR A 222 23.07 -4.00 -15.88
N LEU A 223 22.01 -4.34 -15.13
CA LEU A 223 21.41 -5.68 -15.17
C LEU A 223 20.79 -5.97 -16.55
N GLU A 224 20.03 -5.02 -17.11
CA GLU A 224 19.45 -5.12 -18.47
C GLU A 224 20.53 -5.25 -19.56
N LEU A 225 21.67 -4.59 -19.36
CA LEU A 225 22.83 -4.71 -20.25
C LEU A 225 23.59 -6.04 -20.13
N GLY A 226 23.29 -6.85 -19.10
CA GLY A 226 24.07 -8.05 -18.76
C GLY A 226 25.48 -7.72 -18.24
N ASP A 227 25.71 -6.50 -17.75
CA ASP A 227 26.97 -6.05 -17.16
C ASP A 227 26.99 -6.38 -15.66
N ASP A 228 27.23 -7.66 -15.36
CA ASP A 228 27.27 -8.19 -14.00
C ASP A 228 28.27 -7.44 -13.10
N GLU A 229 29.42 -7.03 -13.64
CA GLU A 229 30.49 -6.39 -12.86
C GLU A 229 30.06 -5.02 -12.34
N ASN A 230 29.51 -4.18 -13.22
CA ASN A 230 29.04 -2.87 -12.82
C ASN A 230 27.74 -2.92 -12.02
N TYR A 231 26.83 -3.84 -12.33
CA TYR A 231 25.65 -4.10 -11.50
C TYR A 231 26.06 -4.37 -10.05
N LEU A 232 26.97 -5.33 -9.83
CA LEU A 232 27.44 -5.69 -8.50
C LEU A 232 28.13 -4.51 -7.81
N ARG A 233 28.99 -3.78 -8.53
CA ARG A 233 29.69 -2.60 -8.00
C ARG A 233 28.71 -1.55 -7.46
N VAL A 234 27.68 -1.22 -8.24
CA VAL A 234 26.69 -0.20 -7.85
C VAL A 234 25.78 -0.73 -6.76
N ARG A 235 25.23 -1.92 -6.91
CA ARG A 235 24.27 -2.48 -5.94
C ARG A 235 24.92 -2.72 -4.58
N GLN A 236 26.15 -3.26 -4.51
CA GLN A 236 26.85 -3.48 -3.23
C GLN A 236 27.25 -2.19 -2.52
N ALA A 237 27.47 -1.09 -3.27
CA ALA A 237 27.77 0.21 -2.69
C ALA A 237 26.53 0.89 -2.08
N ASN A 238 25.32 0.45 -2.46
CA ASN A 238 24.04 1.09 -2.12
C ASN A 238 23.03 0.03 -1.59
N LEU A 239 23.40 -0.67 -0.51
CA LEU A 239 22.54 -1.65 0.14
C LEU A 239 21.85 -1.05 1.39
N GLU A 240 20.76 -0.32 1.18
CA GLU A 240 20.10 0.47 2.23
C GLU A 240 18.75 -0.11 2.66
N LYS A 241 17.94 -0.57 1.71
CA LYS A 241 16.58 -1.06 1.91
C LYS A 241 16.53 -2.59 1.76
N GLU A 242 15.50 -3.24 2.32
CA GLU A 242 15.32 -4.70 2.15
C GLU A 242 15.24 -5.10 0.68
N THR A 243 14.61 -4.27 -0.16
CA THR A 243 14.50 -4.45 -1.61
C THR A 243 15.87 -4.58 -2.29
N ASP A 244 16.88 -3.83 -1.85
CA ASP A 244 18.21 -3.82 -2.47
C ASP A 244 18.91 -5.17 -2.24
N TYR A 245 18.77 -5.72 -1.02
CA TYR A 245 19.30 -7.04 -0.68
C TYR A 245 18.52 -8.14 -1.38
N LEU A 246 17.19 -8.03 -1.52
CA LEU A 246 16.39 -8.98 -2.27
C LEU A 246 16.82 -9.04 -3.74
N GLN A 247 16.97 -7.89 -4.39
CA GLN A 247 17.43 -7.81 -5.78
C GLN A 247 18.80 -8.45 -5.94
N LEU A 248 19.75 -8.13 -5.05
CA LEU A 248 21.09 -8.74 -5.08
C LEU A 248 21.06 -10.25 -4.82
N ALA A 249 20.22 -10.71 -3.88
CA ALA A 249 20.05 -12.13 -3.60
C ALA A 249 19.42 -12.85 -4.81
N GLU A 250 18.44 -12.25 -5.47
CA GLU A 250 17.78 -12.80 -6.67
C GLU A 250 18.75 -12.86 -7.85
N PHE A 251 19.62 -11.86 -8.02
CA PHE A 251 20.72 -11.92 -8.97
C PHE A 251 21.60 -13.17 -8.73
N TRP A 252 22.06 -13.42 -7.50
CA TRP A 252 22.87 -14.61 -7.20
C TRP A 252 22.11 -15.91 -7.42
N GLN A 253 20.82 -15.94 -7.09
CA GLN A 253 19.96 -17.09 -7.34
C GLN A 253 19.86 -17.41 -8.84
N GLN A 254 19.70 -16.39 -9.70
CA GLN A 254 19.66 -16.54 -11.16
C GLN A 254 21.00 -17.04 -11.72
N LYS A 255 22.13 -16.60 -11.14
CA LYS A 255 23.48 -17.11 -11.49
C LYS A 255 23.76 -18.52 -10.94
N GLY A 256 22.86 -19.07 -10.12
CA GLY A 256 23.01 -20.39 -9.50
C GLY A 256 23.95 -20.41 -8.29
N ASP A 257 24.39 -19.24 -7.80
CA ASP A 257 25.27 -19.12 -6.63
C ASP A 257 24.43 -19.09 -5.35
N ARG A 258 24.09 -20.29 -4.86
CA ARG A 258 23.24 -20.47 -3.67
C ARG A 258 23.89 -19.95 -2.39
N GLU A 259 25.22 -20.00 -2.30
CA GLU A 259 25.97 -19.56 -1.13
C GLU A 259 25.84 -18.04 -1.00
N LYS A 260 26.18 -17.29 -2.07
CA LYS A 260 26.04 -15.82 -2.04
C LYS A 260 24.61 -15.33 -1.92
N HIS A 261 23.65 -16.07 -2.50
CA HIS A 261 22.23 -15.78 -2.29
C HIS A 261 21.91 -15.78 -0.79
N LEU A 262 22.29 -16.84 -0.08
CA LEU A 262 22.04 -16.96 1.36
C LEU A 262 22.84 -15.92 2.16
N GLU A 263 24.12 -15.73 1.85
CA GLU A 263 24.97 -14.71 2.48
C GLU A 263 24.37 -13.31 2.35
N THR A 264 23.80 -12.96 1.20
CA THR A 264 23.17 -11.66 0.96
C THR A 264 21.94 -11.47 1.85
N LEU A 265 21.09 -12.48 1.97
CA LEU A 265 19.93 -12.45 2.86
C LEU A 265 20.35 -12.32 4.33
N GLU A 266 21.38 -13.05 4.75
CA GLU A 266 21.94 -12.98 6.11
C GLU A 266 22.61 -11.64 6.40
N GLN A 267 23.28 -11.04 5.42
CA GLN A 267 23.89 -9.72 5.56
C GLN A 267 22.83 -8.68 5.89
N TRP A 268 21.66 -8.72 5.24
CA TRP A 268 20.56 -7.81 5.57
C TRP A 268 20.10 -7.98 7.02
N VAL A 269 19.97 -9.23 7.51
CA VAL A 269 19.58 -9.49 8.91
C VAL A 269 20.63 -8.94 9.87
N SER A 270 21.92 -9.16 9.58
CA SER A 270 23.03 -8.60 10.35
C SER A 270 22.96 -7.07 10.41
N ASP A 271 22.75 -6.42 9.26
CA ASP A 271 22.66 -4.97 9.18
C ASP A 271 21.39 -4.43 9.84
N LEU A 272 20.26 -5.14 9.76
CA LEU A 272 19.04 -4.82 10.48
C LEU A 272 19.28 -4.81 12.01
N VAL A 273 19.97 -5.83 12.54
CA VAL A 273 20.30 -5.93 13.97
C VAL A 273 21.32 -4.86 14.39
N ASN A 274 22.26 -4.50 13.52
CA ASN A 274 23.31 -3.53 13.80
C ASN A 274 22.86 -2.07 13.64
N ARG A 275 21.81 -1.81 12.86
CA ARG A 275 21.15 -0.49 12.82
C ARG A 275 20.72 -0.17 14.24
N LYS A 276 21.38 0.81 14.87
CA LYS A 276 21.03 1.28 16.21
C LYS A 276 19.55 1.60 16.20
N ALA A 277 18.74 0.78 16.88
CA ALA A 277 17.35 1.10 17.12
C ALA A 277 17.34 2.52 17.72
N PRO A 278 16.58 3.48 17.15
CA PRO A 278 16.42 4.75 17.81
C PRO A 278 15.95 4.46 19.25
N PRO A 279 16.49 5.16 20.27
CA PRO A 279 16.13 4.89 21.66
C PRO A 279 14.61 4.78 21.78
N GLN A 280 14.08 3.73 22.42
CA GLN A 280 12.63 3.54 22.57
C GLN A 280 11.91 4.79 23.14
N SER A 281 12.64 5.66 23.87
CA SER A 281 12.17 6.95 24.38
C SER A 281 12.01 8.07 23.34
N GLN A 282 12.42 7.86 22.09
CA GLN A 282 12.25 8.77 20.94
C GLN A 282 11.29 8.21 19.88
N LEU A 283 10.57 7.14 20.19
CA LEU A 283 9.39 6.71 19.41
C LEU A 283 8.25 7.72 19.63
N ASN A 284 8.40 8.92 19.07
CA ASN A 284 7.25 9.74 18.75
C ASN A 284 6.45 8.97 17.71
N TYR A 285 5.29 8.47 18.12
CA TYR A 285 4.36 7.59 17.40
C TYR A 285 3.91 8.09 16.00
N LEU A 286 4.34 9.28 15.57
CA LEU A 286 3.89 9.94 14.35
C LEU A 286 4.93 9.93 13.21
N PHE A 287 6.22 9.65 13.45
CA PHE A 287 7.25 9.81 12.39
C PHE A 287 8.37 8.76 12.33
N ALA A 288 8.37 7.73 13.19
CA ALA A 288 9.21 6.57 12.91
C ALA A 288 8.55 5.81 11.74
N PRO A 289 9.25 5.53 10.62
CA PRO A 289 8.74 4.63 9.59
C PRO A 289 8.29 3.38 10.33
N ARG A 290 6.99 3.10 10.29
CA ARG A 290 6.43 2.03 11.12
C ARG A 290 7.17 0.75 10.72
N TYR A 291 7.96 0.19 11.65
CA TYR A 291 8.48 -1.18 11.53
C TYR A 291 7.37 -2.24 11.38
N SER A 292 6.09 -1.83 11.34
CA SER A 292 4.95 -2.66 10.95
C SER A 292 5.08 -3.31 9.57
N SER A 293 6.02 -2.87 8.71
CA SER A 293 6.27 -3.55 7.42
C SER A 293 7.10 -4.84 7.54
N LEU A 294 7.81 -5.07 8.66
CA LEU A 294 8.72 -6.22 8.76
C LEU A 294 8.03 -7.53 9.13
N GLU A 295 6.76 -7.50 9.58
CA GLU A 295 5.94 -8.71 9.73
C GLU A 295 5.88 -9.50 8.42
N ASP A 296 5.89 -8.77 7.29
CA ASP A 296 5.82 -9.35 5.96
C ASP A 296 7.16 -9.44 5.24
N SER A 297 8.27 -9.19 5.93
CA SER A 297 9.64 -9.25 5.39
C SER A 297 9.86 -10.54 4.58
N PRO A 298 9.98 -10.45 3.24
CA PRO A 298 10.28 -11.61 2.40
C PRO A 298 11.65 -12.21 2.74
N ILE A 299 12.63 -11.42 3.18
CA ILE A 299 13.95 -11.94 3.56
C ILE A 299 13.83 -12.84 4.80
N LEU A 300 13.20 -12.37 5.88
CA LEU A 300 13.04 -13.17 7.10
C LEU A 300 12.24 -14.44 6.84
N LYS A 301 11.18 -14.37 6.02
CA LYS A 301 10.38 -15.55 5.64
C LYS A 301 11.20 -16.57 4.85
N ARG A 302 12.01 -16.13 3.87
CA ARG A 302 12.88 -17.01 3.06
C ARG A 302 13.95 -17.68 3.94
N LEU A 303 14.58 -16.94 4.85
CA LEU A 303 15.59 -17.49 5.78
C LEU A 303 14.97 -18.46 6.80
N ALA A 304 13.82 -18.11 7.37
CA ALA A 304 13.09 -18.98 8.28
C ALA A 304 12.76 -20.33 7.62
N GLU A 305 12.25 -20.30 6.39
CA GLU A 305 11.97 -21.51 5.62
C GLU A 305 13.24 -22.32 5.34
N HIS A 306 14.32 -21.65 4.94
CA HIS A 306 15.61 -22.28 4.66
C HIS A 306 16.13 -23.06 5.88
N TYR A 307 16.26 -22.42 7.04
CA TYR A 307 16.79 -23.07 8.23
C TYR A 307 15.87 -24.15 8.78
N ARG A 308 14.55 -23.96 8.65
CA ARG A 308 13.57 -25.00 8.99
C ARG A 308 13.78 -26.25 8.13
N GLN A 309 13.99 -26.10 6.82
CA GLN A 309 14.25 -27.23 5.91
C GLN A 309 15.57 -27.94 6.19
N GLN A 310 16.61 -27.20 6.60
CA GLN A 310 17.90 -27.75 7.01
C GLN A 310 17.88 -28.38 8.40
N GLN A 311 16.79 -28.25 9.15
CA GLN A 311 16.69 -28.65 10.56
C GLN A 311 17.73 -27.95 11.45
N ASP A 312 18.11 -26.73 11.07
CA ASP A 312 18.99 -25.86 11.85
C ASP A 312 18.13 -25.04 12.83
N ASP A 313 17.81 -25.66 13.97
CA ASP A 313 16.93 -25.05 14.98
C ASP A 313 17.52 -23.76 15.56
N GLU A 314 18.85 -23.66 15.65
CA GLU A 314 19.54 -22.50 16.24
C GLU A 314 19.34 -21.27 15.35
N ASN A 315 19.64 -21.38 14.06
CA ASN A 315 19.42 -20.29 13.13
C ASN A 315 17.94 -20.03 12.88
N TYR A 316 17.10 -21.07 12.82
CA TYR A 316 15.66 -20.87 12.70
C TYR A 316 15.11 -20.07 13.89
N CYS A 317 15.51 -20.41 15.11
CA CYS A 317 15.14 -19.66 16.32
C CYS A 317 15.65 -18.21 16.27
N ARG A 318 16.90 -17.97 15.83
CA ARG A 318 17.46 -16.62 15.66
C ARG A 318 16.62 -15.77 14.71
N ILE A 319 16.19 -16.31 13.57
CA ILE A 319 15.36 -15.59 12.60
C ILE A 319 13.97 -15.29 13.17
N LEU A 320 13.34 -16.26 13.86
CA LEU A 320 12.05 -16.01 14.53
C LEU A 320 12.15 -14.96 15.65
N MET A 321 13.26 -14.95 16.40
CA MET A 321 13.53 -13.91 17.38
C MET A 321 13.71 -12.53 16.74
N THR A 322 14.33 -12.47 15.56
CA THR A 322 14.45 -11.23 14.79
C THR A 322 13.09 -10.72 14.32
N LEU A 323 12.23 -11.63 13.81
CA LEU A 323 10.82 -11.31 13.49
C LEU A 323 10.06 -10.79 14.70
N ALA A 324 10.26 -11.38 15.88
CA ALA A 324 9.60 -10.94 17.12
C ALA A 324 10.10 -9.55 17.58
N GLN A 325 11.40 -9.28 17.43
CA GLN A 325 12.03 -8.03 17.85
C GLN A 325 11.62 -6.84 16.99
N PHE A 326 11.58 -7.02 15.67
CA PHE A 326 11.35 -5.92 14.72
C PHE A 326 9.95 -5.92 14.11
N GLY A 327 9.18 -6.99 14.30
CA GLY A 327 7.76 -7.09 13.91
C GLY A 327 6.85 -7.22 15.12
N LYS A 328 5.67 -7.81 14.91
CA LYS A 328 4.70 -8.08 15.97
C LYS A 328 4.91 -9.45 16.58
N THR A 329 5.21 -9.48 17.88
CA THR A 329 5.26 -10.73 18.65
C THR A 329 3.85 -11.25 18.90
N THR A 330 3.36 -12.17 18.05
CA THR A 330 2.06 -12.83 18.20
C THR A 330 2.15 -14.08 19.08
N LEU A 331 1.01 -14.58 19.58
CA LEU A 331 0.98 -15.83 20.35
C LEU A 331 1.47 -17.05 19.54
N ASP A 332 1.23 -17.08 18.22
CA ASP A 332 1.71 -18.17 17.38
C ASP A 332 3.24 -18.15 17.26
N LEU A 333 3.83 -16.99 16.99
CA LEU A 333 5.28 -16.81 16.97
C LEU A 333 5.91 -17.18 18.32
N TYR A 334 5.27 -16.77 19.43
CA TYR A 334 5.68 -17.13 20.79
C TYR A 334 5.77 -18.65 20.99
N LYS A 335 4.74 -19.40 20.58
CA LYS A 335 4.68 -20.87 20.71
C LYS A 335 5.73 -21.58 19.85
N GLN A 336 5.97 -21.07 18.63
CA GLN A 336 7.02 -21.59 17.76
C GLN A 336 8.39 -21.45 18.43
N ILE A 337 8.68 -20.28 18.98
CA ILE A 337 9.95 -20.02 19.67
C ILE A 337 10.04 -20.78 21.00
N GLU A 338 8.93 -20.96 21.72
CA GLU A 338 8.89 -21.82 22.92
C GLU A 338 9.34 -23.24 22.61
N THR A 339 8.77 -23.83 21.55
CA THR A 339 9.09 -25.20 21.14
C THR A 339 10.58 -25.34 20.79
N LEU A 340 11.13 -24.38 20.04
CA LEU A 340 12.55 -24.35 19.68
C LEU A 340 13.44 -24.11 20.90
N GLY A 341 13.11 -23.13 21.73
CA GLY A 341 13.86 -22.79 22.94
C GLY A 341 13.88 -23.92 23.97
N ALA A 342 12.80 -24.69 24.06
CA ALA A 342 12.76 -25.90 24.88
C ALA A 342 13.70 -26.99 24.33
N LYS A 343 13.73 -27.17 23.00
CA LYS A 343 14.64 -28.11 22.33
C LYS A 343 16.10 -27.71 22.49
N LEU A 344 16.40 -26.41 22.41
CA LEU A 344 17.75 -25.83 22.55
C LEU A 344 18.20 -25.65 24.01
N GLY A 345 17.28 -25.77 24.98
CA GLY A 345 17.58 -25.65 26.41
C GLY A 345 17.77 -24.23 26.93
N ASN A 346 17.37 -23.20 26.16
CA ASN A 346 17.52 -21.78 26.49
C ASN A 346 16.18 -21.01 26.60
N TRP A 347 15.05 -21.73 26.68
CA TRP A 347 13.71 -21.13 26.71
C TRP A 347 13.53 -19.98 27.69
N GLN A 348 14.05 -20.10 28.92
CA GLN A 348 13.85 -19.07 29.96
C GLN A 348 14.47 -17.72 29.57
N GLU A 349 15.59 -17.70 28.86
CA GLU A 349 16.21 -16.46 28.37
C GLU A 349 15.38 -15.86 27.23
N LEU A 350 14.96 -16.70 26.28
CA LEU A 350 14.17 -16.26 25.12
C LEU A 350 12.81 -15.70 25.54
N LYS A 351 12.14 -16.34 26.50
CA LYS A 351 10.86 -15.91 27.04
C LYS A 351 10.90 -14.48 27.57
N LEU A 352 11.93 -14.11 28.34
CA LEU A 352 12.04 -12.77 28.90
C LEU A 352 12.13 -11.71 27.80
N LYS A 353 12.93 -11.97 26.76
CA LYS A 353 13.06 -11.07 25.59
C LYS A 353 11.75 -11.00 24.80
N LEU A 354 11.07 -12.13 24.59
CA LEU A 354 9.79 -12.15 23.87
C LEU A 354 8.69 -11.37 24.59
N ILE A 355 8.61 -11.47 25.92
CA ILE A 355 7.66 -10.67 26.70
C ILE A 355 7.98 -9.19 26.57
N GLU A 356 9.27 -8.81 26.59
CA GLU A 356 9.72 -7.44 26.35
C GLU A 356 9.30 -6.94 24.95
N PHE A 357 9.55 -7.73 23.91
CA PHE A 357 9.15 -7.40 22.53
C PHE A 357 7.64 -7.29 22.35
N ALA A 358 6.87 -8.15 23.04
CA ALA A 358 5.42 -8.13 22.99
C ALA A 358 4.80 -6.88 23.63
N GLN A 359 5.52 -6.12 24.49
CA GLN A 359 4.96 -4.96 25.19
C GLN A 359 4.48 -3.83 24.27
N VAL A 360 4.87 -3.83 23.00
CA VAL A 360 4.32 -2.94 21.97
C VAL A 360 2.81 -3.11 21.82
N SER A 361 2.25 -4.30 22.09
CA SER A 361 0.82 -4.59 22.06
C SER A 361 0.36 -5.26 23.35
N SER A 362 -0.38 -4.52 24.18
CA SER A 362 -0.99 -5.06 25.42
C SER A 362 -1.81 -6.33 25.16
N THR A 363 -2.53 -6.40 24.03
CA THR A 363 -3.31 -7.58 23.63
C THR A 363 -2.45 -8.82 23.46
N ASN A 364 -1.34 -8.71 22.73
CA ASN A 364 -0.44 -9.85 22.52
C ASN A 364 0.19 -10.32 23.84
N VAL A 365 0.59 -9.39 24.73
CA VAL A 365 1.10 -9.74 26.06
C VAL A 365 0.04 -10.50 26.86
N ALA A 366 -1.21 -10.05 26.83
CA ALA A 366 -2.30 -10.74 27.51
C ALA A 366 -2.53 -12.16 26.95
N GLU A 367 -2.52 -12.33 25.63
CA GLU A 367 -2.63 -13.66 25.00
C GLU A 367 -1.52 -14.61 25.47
N ILE A 368 -0.28 -14.11 25.57
CA ILE A 368 0.86 -14.86 26.07
C ILE A 368 0.66 -15.25 27.54
N TYR A 369 0.29 -14.31 28.41
CA TYR A 369 0.01 -14.63 29.83
C TYR A 369 -1.13 -15.62 30.01
N LEU A 370 -2.20 -15.50 29.23
CA LEU A 370 -3.31 -16.44 29.25
C LEU A 370 -2.88 -17.85 28.79
N TYR A 371 -2.06 -17.93 27.73
CA TYR A 371 -1.50 -19.20 27.26
C TYR A 371 -0.59 -19.87 28.31
N GLU A 372 0.27 -19.08 28.94
CA GLU A 372 1.18 -19.48 30.02
C GLU A 372 0.46 -19.77 31.35
N GLN A 373 -0.84 -19.51 31.42
CA GLN A 373 -1.65 -19.62 32.64
C GLN A 373 -1.20 -18.68 33.77
N ASP A 374 -0.51 -17.59 33.44
CA ASP A 374 -0.20 -16.50 34.36
C ASP A 374 -1.40 -15.55 34.48
N TRP A 375 -2.46 -16.07 35.10
CA TRP A 375 -3.73 -15.37 35.24
C TRP A 375 -3.60 -14.04 35.97
N ASP A 376 -2.69 -13.98 36.95
CA ASP A 376 -2.50 -12.80 37.79
C ASP A 376 -1.82 -11.67 36.99
N ALA A 377 -0.80 -11.99 36.18
CA ALA A 377 -0.19 -11.02 35.27
C ALA A 377 -1.18 -10.52 34.19
N ALA A 378 -2.00 -11.41 33.62
CA ALA A 378 -3.03 -11.04 32.66
C ALA A 378 -4.06 -10.05 33.27
N VAL A 379 -4.57 -10.36 34.47
CA VAL A 379 -5.50 -9.49 35.20
C VAL A 379 -4.87 -8.15 35.54
N GLN A 380 -3.63 -8.14 36.03
CA GLN A 380 -2.91 -6.93 36.36
C GLN A 380 -2.74 -6.01 35.15
N LEU A 381 -2.39 -6.58 33.98
CA LEU A 381 -2.26 -5.84 32.73
C LEU A 381 -3.58 -5.17 32.33
N ALA A 382 -4.70 -5.91 32.38
CA ALA A 382 -6.02 -5.35 32.10
C ALA A 382 -6.43 -4.23 33.07
N GLN A 383 -6.05 -4.34 34.35
CA GLN A 383 -6.33 -3.33 35.37
C GLN A 383 -5.51 -2.04 35.18
N GLN A 384 -4.23 -2.16 34.83
CA GLN A 384 -3.37 -1.00 34.55
C GLN A 384 -3.89 -0.16 33.38
N ARG A 385 -4.62 -0.79 32.44
CA ARG A 385 -5.21 -0.15 31.26
C ARG A 385 -6.69 0.21 31.41
N ALA A 386 -7.27 0.08 32.61
CA ALA A 386 -8.71 0.23 32.84
C ALA A 386 -9.30 1.60 32.46
N ASN A 387 -8.48 2.66 32.45
CA ASN A 387 -8.90 4.02 32.13
C ASN A 387 -8.81 4.37 30.63
N SER A 388 -8.25 3.49 29.80
CA SER A 388 -8.14 3.73 28.36
C SER A 388 -9.40 3.23 27.65
N TYR A 389 -10.08 4.13 26.94
CA TYR A 389 -11.22 3.77 26.09
C TYR A 389 -10.83 2.79 24.98
N TYR A 390 -9.60 2.90 24.46
CA TYR A 390 -9.09 2.08 23.36
C TYR A 390 -8.69 0.65 23.78
N GLU A 391 -8.73 0.32 25.07
CA GLU A 391 -8.26 -0.96 25.62
C GLU A 391 -9.43 -1.86 26.09
N GLU A 392 -10.65 -1.59 25.62
CA GLU A 392 -11.81 -2.44 25.93
C GLU A 392 -11.62 -3.88 25.43
N SER A 393 -11.11 -4.07 24.22
CA SER A 393 -10.88 -5.39 23.62
C SER A 393 -9.90 -6.24 24.44
N LEU A 394 -8.80 -5.65 24.91
CA LEU A 394 -7.84 -6.26 25.83
C LEU A 394 -8.53 -6.75 27.11
N ARG A 395 -9.35 -5.89 27.71
CA ARG A 395 -10.02 -6.20 28.99
C ARG A 395 -11.03 -7.33 28.83
N ILE A 396 -11.78 -7.35 27.73
CA ILE A 396 -12.69 -8.45 27.38
C ILE A 396 -11.91 -9.75 27.21
N LEU A 397 -10.81 -9.72 26.43
CA LEU A 397 -9.95 -10.88 26.20
C LEU A 397 -9.48 -11.49 27.53
N VAL A 398 -8.94 -10.66 28.42
CA VAL A 398 -8.47 -11.11 29.74
C VAL A 398 -9.61 -11.63 30.59
N ALA A 399 -10.72 -10.90 30.70
CA ALA A 399 -11.86 -11.31 31.52
C ALA A 399 -12.42 -12.66 31.08
N GLU A 400 -12.53 -12.88 29.77
CA GLU A 400 -12.98 -14.14 29.20
C GLU A 400 -11.98 -15.28 29.46
N GLY A 401 -10.68 -15.02 29.24
CA GLY A 401 -9.62 -15.99 29.42
C GLY A 401 -9.47 -16.48 30.87
N VAL A 402 -9.71 -15.61 31.86
CA VAL A 402 -9.52 -15.96 33.28
C VAL A 402 -10.81 -16.42 33.98
N LYS A 403 -11.97 -16.42 33.32
CA LYS A 403 -13.28 -16.62 33.99
C LYS A 403 -13.41 -17.92 34.80
N GLN A 404 -12.70 -18.98 34.41
CA GLN A 404 -12.73 -20.28 35.11
C GLN A 404 -11.72 -20.37 36.28
N HIS A 405 -10.67 -19.56 36.27
CA HIS A 405 -9.53 -19.68 37.19
C HIS A 405 -9.38 -18.48 38.16
N ARG A 406 -9.86 -17.31 37.74
CA ARG A 406 -9.95 -16.05 38.50
C ARG A 406 -11.33 -15.42 38.29
N THR A 407 -12.36 -16.18 38.63
CA THR A 407 -13.77 -15.83 38.37
C THR A 407 -14.16 -14.46 38.95
N GLU A 408 -13.71 -14.15 40.16
CA GLU A 408 -13.97 -12.84 40.79
C GLU A 408 -13.34 -11.68 40.01
N ALA A 409 -12.09 -11.84 39.54
CA ALA A 409 -11.41 -10.83 38.74
C ALA A 409 -12.09 -10.62 37.38
N SER A 410 -12.52 -11.71 36.72
CA SER A 410 -13.30 -11.64 35.47
C SER A 410 -14.59 -10.85 35.65
N ILE A 411 -15.36 -11.15 36.72
CA ILE A 411 -16.56 -10.40 37.07
C ILE A 411 -16.23 -8.93 37.30
N GLN A 412 -15.17 -8.63 38.06
CA GLN A 412 -14.77 -7.25 38.35
C GLN A 412 -14.42 -6.47 37.08
N ILE A 413 -13.69 -7.06 36.14
CA ILE A 413 -13.35 -6.41 34.86
C ILE A 413 -14.62 -6.09 34.07
N TYR A 414 -15.53 -7.06 33.91
CA TYR A 414 -16.80 -6.82 33.22
C TYR A 414 -17.67 -5.80 33.95
N GLN A 415 -17.69 -5.78 35.29
CA GLN A 415 -18.43 -4.78 36.06
C GLN A 415 -17.94 -3.36 35.78
N GLN A 416 -16.62 -3.18 35.70
CA GLN A 416 -16.03 -1.90 35.33
C GLN A 416 -16.40 -1.50 33.89
N LEU A 417 -16.42 -2.44 32.94
CA LEU A 417 -16.86 -2.18 31.55
C LEU A 417 -18.35 -1.80 31.49
N VAL A 418 -19.22 -2.51 32.22
CA VAL A 418 -20.65 -2.15 32.35
C VAL A 418 -20.78 -0.72 32.86
N GLN A 419 -20.04 -0.37 33.92
CA GLN A 419 -20.11 0.95 34.53
C GLN A 419 -19.60 2.04 33.58
N SER A 420 -18.46 1.86 32.90
CA SER A 420 -17.91 2.86 31.96
C SER A 420 -18.89 3.18 30.82
N HIS A 421 -19.58 2.18 30.28
CA HIS A 421 -20.57 2.42 29.23
C HIS A 421 -21.88 3.03 29.75
N ILE A 422 -22.29 2.73 30.98
CA ILE A 422 -23.42 3.43 31.60
C ILE A 422 -23.08 4.92 31.78
N ASP A 423 -21.85 5.24 32.15
CA ASP A 423 -21.40 6.61 32.40
C ASP A 423 -21.37 7.49 31.13
N SER A 424 -21.24 6.88 29.94
CA SER A 424 -21.35 7.58 28.65
C SER A 424 -22.77 8.05 28.30
N LYS A 425 -23.79 7.60 29.04
CA LYS A 425 -25.17 8.14 29.05
C LYS A 425 -25.94 8.14 27.71
N ASN A 426 -25.55 7.36 26.71
CA ASN A 426 -26.29 7.21 25.46
C ASN A 426 -26.81 5.78 25.26
N ARG A 427 -27.79 5.62 24.38
CA ARG A 427 -28.47 4.33 24.17
C ARG A 427 -27.54 3.26 23.61
N GLU A 428 -26.64 3.65 22.72
CA GLU A 428 -25.66 2.75 22.11
C GLU A 428 -24.76 2.11 23.18
N HIS A 429 -24.18 2.92 24.06
CA HIS A 429 -23.36 2.39 25.15
C HIS A 429 -24.18 1.60 26.18
N TYR A 430 -25.46 1.92 26.43
CA TYR A 430 -26.30 1.06 27.26
C TYR A 430 -26.47 -0.35 26.68
N SER A 431 -26.55 -0.47 25.36
CA SER A 431 -26.60 -1.77 24.68
C SER A 431 -25.28 -2.53 24.83
N ILE A 432 -24.13 -1.84 24.73
CA ILE A 432 -22.80 -2.42 25.02
C ILE A 432 -22.71 -2.88 26.49
N ALA A 433 -23.17 -2.04 27.44
CA ALA A 433 -23.20 -2.39 28.86
C ALA A 433 -24.07 -3.64 29.12
N ALA A 434 -25.22 -3.77 28.44
CA ALA A 434 -26.07 -4.96 28.56
C ALA A 434 -25.35 -6.23 28.05
N ARG A 435 -24.56 -6.13 26.98
CA ARG A 435 -23.72 -7.26 26.50
C ARG A 435 -22.72 -7.70 27.55
N HIS A 436 -21.99 -6.77 28.18
CA HIS A 436 -21.05 -7.09 29.26
C HIS A 436 -21.75 -7.66 30.51
N ALA A 437 -22.92 -7.13 30.86
CA ALA A 437 -23.73 -7.67 31.96
C ALA A 437 -24.23 -9.09 31.68
N SER A 438 -24.50 -9.44 30.42
CA SER A 438 -24.82 -10.80 29.99
C SER A 438 -23.64 -11.76 30.21
N ALA A 439 -22.40 -11.31 29.96
CA ALA A 439 -21.21 -12.09 30.28
C ALA A 439 -21.10 -12.37 31.79
N ILE A 440 -21.35 -11.37 32.64
CA ILE A 440 -21.42 -11.53 34.10
C ILE A 440 -22.50 -12.54 34.51
N LYS A 441 -23.69 -12.47 33.90
CA LYS A 441 -24.78 -13.44 34.11
C LYS A 441 -24.32 -14.86 33.81
N SER A 442 -23.68 -15.06 32.66
CA SER A 442 -23.14 -16.37 32.25
C SER A 442 -22.15 -16.91 33.29
N ILE A 443 -21.26 -16.06 33.81
CA ILE A 443 -20.29 -16.47 34.83
C ILE A 443 -21.01 -16.91 36.13
N TYR A 444 -21.94 -16.11 36.65
CA TYR A 444 -22.67 -16.46 37.87
C TYR A 444 -23.49 -17.74 37.71
N LEU A 445 -24.19 -17.90 36.59
CA LEU A 445 -25.09 -19.03 36.39
C LEU A 445 -24.35 -20.32 36.01
N SER A 446 -23.33 -20.24 35.15
CA SER A 446 -22.69 -21.42 34.58
C SER A 446 -21.36 -21.79 35.23
N VAL A 447 -20.62 -20.83 35.78
CA VAL A 447 -19.33 -21.09 36.44
C VAL A 447 -19.51 -21.22 37.96
N LEU A 448 -20.20 -20.27 38.58
CA LEU A 448 -20.40 -20.24 40.04
C LEU A 448 -21.66 -20.99 40.51
N ASN A 449 -22.62 -21.25 39.63
CA ASN A 449 -23.96 -21.75 39.98
C ASN A 449 -24.68 -20.91 41.05
N ASP A 450 -24.43 -19.60 41.08
CA ASP A 450 -24.99 -18.65 42.05
C ASP A 450 -25.96 -17.67 41.36
N SER A 451 -27.18 -18.17 41.12
CA SER A 451 -28.26 -17.35 40.55
C SER A 451 -28.69 -16.21 41.48
N ALA A 452 -28.51 -16.34 42.79
CA ALA A 452 -28.87 -15.32 43.77
C ALA A 452 -27.92 -14.12 43.71
N ALA A 453 -26.62 -14.33 43.53
CA ALA A 453 -25.66 -13.25 43.33
C ALA A 453 -25.91 -12.49 42.01
N TRP A 454 -26.22 -13.19 40.92
CA TRP A 454 -26.65 -12.54 39.68
C TRP A 454 -27.89 -11.64 39.90
N GLN A 455 -28.93 -12.18 40.55
CA GLN A 455 -30.15 -11.41 40.82
C GLN A 455 -29.90 -10.17 41.66
N ARG A 456 -28.99 -10.26 42.64
CA ARG A 456 -28.56 -9.09 43.44
C ARG A 456 -27.87 -8.04 42.56
N TYR A 457 -26.91 -8.45 41.75
CA TYR A 457 -26.16 -7.56 40.86
C TYR A 457 -27.07 -6.79 39.88
N ILE A 458 -27.94 -7.51 39.14
CA ILE A 458 -28.82 -6.87 38.15
C ILE A 458 -29.87 -5.97 38.81
N THR A 459 -30.39 -6.37 39.97
CA THR A 459 -31.35 -5.56 40.75
C THR A 459 -30.70 -4.27 41.23
N ASP A 460 -29.46 -4.35 41.74
CA ASP A 460 -28.70 -3.18 42.18
C ASP A 460 -28.49 -2.16 41.04
N ILE A 461 -28.12 -2.62 39.83
CA ILE A 461 -28.01 -1.73 38.66
C ILE A 461 -29.34 -1.04 38.35
N ARG A 462 -30.44 -1.80 38.31
CA ARG A 462 -31.77 -1.24 38.01
C ARG A 462 -32.20 -0.22 39.07
N GLN A 463 -31.84 -0.44 40.33
CA GLN A 463 -32.14 0.47 41.45
C GLN A 463 -31.26 1.72 41.48
N ARG A 464 -29.99 1.63 41.05
CA ARG A 464 -29.08 2.79 40.96
C ARG A 464 -29.46 3.75 39.84
N TYR A 465 -30.03 3.26 38.74
CA TYR A 465 -30.37 4.08 37.56
C TYR A 465 -31.87 4.05 37.20
N PRO A 466 -32.80 4.35 38.13
CA PRO A 466 -34.24 4.16 37.92
C PRO A 466 -34.83 5.13 36.90
N ARG A 467 -34.15 6.25 36.63
CA ARG A 467 -34.59 7.29 35.67
C ARG A 467 -34.02 7.10 34.26
N HIS A 468 -33.12 6.16 34.05
CA HIS A 468 -32.49 5.89 32.75
C HIS A 468 -33.34 4.90 31.95
N ARG A 469 -34.45 5.36 31.36
CA ARG A 469 -35.42 4.48 30.67
C ARG A 469 -34.79 3.58 29.61
N ALA A 470 -33.93 4.15 28.75
CA ALA A 470 -33.24 3.38 27.71
C ALA A 470 -32.36 2.27 28.32
N LEU A 471 -31.59 2.57 29.38
CA LEU A 471 -30.80 1.56 30.09
C LEU A 471 -31.69 0.44 30.66
N GLN A 472 -32.81 0.80 31.29
CA GLN A 472 -33.75 -0.18 31.85
C GLN A 472 -34.36 -1.08 30.78
N GLU A 473 -34.59 -0.56 29.57
CA GLU A 473 -35.08 -1.33 28.43
C GLU A 473 -34.03 -2.34 27.94
N GLU A 474 -32.79 -1.90 27.70
CA GLU A 474 -31.69 -2.79 27.29
C GLU A 474 -31.44 -3.90 28.33
N PHE A 475 -31.57 -3.58 29.62
CA PHE A 475 -31.33 -4.54 30.71
C PHE A 475 -32.54 -5.44 31.01
N ARG A 476 -33.73 -5.20 30.41
CA ARG A 476 -34.96 -5.97 30.72
C ARG A 476 -34.87 -7.45 30.34
N GLY A 477 -34.08 -7.78 29.31
CA GLY A 477 -33.88 -9.15 28.81
C GLY A 477 -32.84 -9.99 29.58
N LEU A 478 -32.14 -9.38 30.54
CA LEU A 478 -31.13 -10.02 31.39
C LEU A 478 -31.75 -10.45 32.73
#